data_AF-A0A6L9MCE3-F1
#
_entry.id   AF-A0A6L9MCE3-F1
#
_cell.length_a   1.000
_cell.length_b   1.000
_cell.length_c   1.000
_cell.angle_alpha   90.00
_cell.angle_beta   90.00
_cell.angle_gamma   90.00
#
_symmetry.space_group_name_H-M   'P 1'
#
loop_
_entity.id
_entity.type
_entity.pdbx_description
1 polymer ?
#
loop_
_entity_poly.entity_id
_entity_poly.type
_entity_poly.pdbx_seq_one_letter_code
_entity_poly.pdbx_strand_id
1 'polypeptide(L)' 'MKAILSGILIAGIIAVVASFALSEAQRPAYERYSTTSVRVGEPGNNLVGADWSGDDVSEVDS' A
#
# COMPACT_ATOMS: atom_id res chain seq x y z
N MET A 1 0.09 -0.20 -43.96
CA MET A 1 0.94 -0.96 -43.02
C MET A 1 2.15 -0.16 -42.53
N LYS A 2 2.92 0.52 -43.40
CA LYS A 2 4.08 1.35 -42.99
C LYS A 2 3.76 2.40 -41.90
N ALA A 3 2.63 3.11 -42.03
CA ALA A 3 2.19 4.09 -41.05
C ALA A 3 1.83 3.50 -39.67
N ILE A 4 1.31 2.27 -39.64
CA ILE A 4 1.00 1.57 -38.39
C ILE A 4 2.31 1.15 -37.71
N LEU A 5 3.26 0.58 -38.48
CA LEU A 5 4.57 0.21 -37.96
C LEU A 5 5.35 1.41 -37.41
N SER A 6 5.28 2.57 -38.07
CA SER A 6 5.90 3.79 -37.54
C SER A 6 5.23 4.27 -36.25
N GLY A 7 3.90 4.15 -36.14
CA GLY A 7 3.18 4.48 -34.92
C GLY A 7 3.60 3.60 -33.74
N ILE A 8 3.75 2.29 -33.96
CA ILE A 8 4.22 1.35 -32.94
C ILE A 8 5.64 1.70 -32.49
N LEU A 9 6.53 2.02 -33.44
CA LEU A 9 7.91 2.41 -33.13
C LEU A 9 7.95 3.67 -32.24
N ILE A 10 7.19 4.70 -32.61
CA ILE A 10 7.11 5.96 -31.86
C ILE A 10 6.53 5.73 -30.47
N ALA A 11 5.45 4.94 -30.35
CA ALA A 11 4.85 4.60 -29.07
C ALA A 11 5.84 3.88 -28.14
N GLY A 12 6.64 2.95 -28.68
CA GLY A 12 7.71 2.28 -27.93
C GLY A 12 8.76 3.25 -27.40
N ILE A 13 9.20 4.21 -28.23
CA ILE A 13 10.16 5.26 -27.82
C ILE A 13 9.57 6.10 -26.69
N ILE A 14 8.31 6.53 -26.81
CA ILE A 14 7.63 7.33 -25.77
C ILE A 14 7.53 6.54 -24.46
N ALA A 15 7.21 5.25 -24.51
CA ALA A 15 7.11 4.41 -23.32
C ALA A 15 8.46 4.30 -22.57
N VAL A 16 9.56 4.13 -23.30
CA VAL A 16 10.91 4.08 -22.71
C VAL A 16 11.25 5.40 -22.04
N VAL A 17 11.05 6.52 -22.74
CA VAL A 17 11.30 7.87 -22.19
C VAL A 17 10.45 8.13 -20.95
N ALA A 18 9.16 7.79 -21.00
CA ALA A 18 8.25 7.93 -19.88
C ALA A 18 8.67 7.08 -18.68
N SER A 19 9.21 5.87 -18.88
CA SER A 19 9.70 5.03 -17.79
C SER A 19 10.82 5.71 -17.01
N PHE A 20 11.80 6.29 -17.71
CA PHE A 20 12.91 6.99 -17.05
C PHE A 20 12.44 8.27 -16.35
N ALA A 21 11.60 9.07 -16.99
CA ALA A 21 11.09 10.31 -16.42
C ALA A 21 10.17 10.08 -15.20
N LEU A 22 9.35 9.02 -15.23
CA LEU A 22 8.41 8.71 -14.17
C LEU A 22 9.10 8.13 -12.93
N SER A 23 10.19 7.37 -13.12
CA SER A 23 10.99 6.85 -12.00
C SER A 23 11.59 7.97 -11.13
N GLU A 24 11.97 9.11 -11.69
CA GLU A 24 12.45 10.27 -10.90
C GLU A 24 11.33 10.96 -10.10
N ALA A 25 10.09 10.89 -10.57
CA ALA A 25 8.96 11.55 -9.92
C ALA A 25 8.27 10.68 -8.85
N GLN A 26 8.50 9.36 -8.88
CA GLN A 26 7.90 8.41 -7.94
C GLN A 26 8.72 8.34 -6.63
N ARG A 27 8.41 9.22 -5.68
CA ARG A 27 8.84 9.00 -4.29
C ARG A 27 8.21 7.72 -3.75
N PRO A 28 8.98 6.83 -3.10
CA PRO A 28 8.46 5.62 -2.49
C PRO A 28 7.29 5.91 -1.55
N ALA A 29 6.30 5.01 -1.51
CA ALA A 29 5.13 5.18 -0.67
C ALA A 29 5.49 5.35 0.82
N TYR A 30 6.58 4.75 1.29
CA TYR A 30 7.06 4.92 2.66
C TYR A 30 7.62 6.34 2.95
N GLU A 31 8.09 7.08 1.93
CA GLU A 31 8.59 8.46 2.09
C GLU A 31 7.47 9.50 2.00
N ARG A 32 6.43 9.22 1.19
CA ARG A 32 5.27 10.13 1.02
C ARG A 32 4.16 9.90 2.02
N TYR A 33 3.96 8.66 2.44
CA TYR A 33 2.95 8.24 3.41
C TYR A 33 3.56 7.80 4.74
N SER A 34 4.75 8.31 5.09
CA SER A 34 5.12 8.43 6.50
C SER A 34 4.20 9.48 7.16
N THR A 35 2.90 9.22 7.16
CA THR A 35 2.07 9.76 8.22
C THR A 35 2.69 9.21 9.49
N THR A 36 2.88 10.06 10.50
CA THR A 36 3.14 9.61 11.87
C THR A 36 2.17 8.48 12.09
N SER A 37 2.71 7.27 12.10
CA SER A 37 1.98 6.04 12.34
C SER A 37 0.93 6.38 13.39
N VAL A 38 -0.33 6.10 13.08
CA VAL A 38 -1.26 5.76 14.15
C VAL A 38 -0.66 4.45 14.68
N ARG A 39 0.39 4.58 15.50
CA ARG A 39 0.76 3.59 16.47
C ARG A 39 -0.49 3.58 17.30
N VAL A 40 -1.38 2.67 16.98
CA VAL A 40 -2.33 2.15 17.94
C VAL A 40 -1.45 1.71 19.09
N GLY A 41 -1.26 2.63 20.06
CA GLY A 41 -0.42 2.42 21.23
C GLY A 41 -0.87 1.19 22.00
N GLU A 42 -2.15 0.82 21.80
CA GLU A 42 -2.79 -0.33 22.40
C GLU A 42 -3.62 -1.09 21.33
N PRO A 43 -3.04 -2.04 20.58
CA PRO A 43 -3.80 -2.85 19.60
C PRO A 43 -4.93 -3.66 20.26
N GLY A 44 -4.80 -3.97 21.57
CA GLY A 44 -5.80 -4.72 22.33
C GLY A 44 -7.10 -3.96 22.57
N ASN A 45 -7.05 -2.67 22.94
CA ASN A 45 -8.26 -1.91 23.29
C ASN A 45 -9.16 -1.59 22.09
N ASN A 46 -8.63 -1.66 20.88
CA ASN A 46 -9.40 -1.35 19.68
C ASN A 46 -10.38 -2.46 19.25
N LEU A 47 -10.24 -3.68 19.79
CA LEU A 47 -11.12 -4.80 19.44
C LEU A 47 -12.18 -5.10 20.51
N VAL A 48 -11.91 -4.72 21.77
CA VAL A 48 -12.72 -5.14 22.92
C VAL A 48 -13.06 -4.01 23.91
N GLY A 49 -12.53 -2.80 23.71
CA GLY A 49 -12.71 -1.67 24.63
C GLY A 49 -11.78 -1.74 25.86
N ALA A 50 -11.63 -0.62 26.58
CA ALA A 50 -10.68 -0.48 27.69
C ALA A 50 -11.00 -1.36 28.93
N ASP A 51 -12.24 -1.86 29.04
CA ASP A 51 -12.74 -2.61 30.20
C ASP A 51 -12.98 -4.11 29.89
N TRP A 52 -12.34 -4.67 28.86
CA TRP A 52 -12.50 -6.10 28.56
C TRP A 52 -11.76 -6.97 29.58
N SER A 53 -12.51 -7.79 30.33
CA SER A 53 -11.98 -8.66 31.39
C SER A 53 -11.47 -10.02 30.90
N GLY A 54 -11.60 -10.34 29.60
CA GLY A 54 -11.02 -11.57 29.04
C GLY A 54 -11.65 -12.88 29.50
N ASP A 55 -12.80 -12.86 30.20
CA ASP A 55 -13.48 -14.08 30.63
C ASP A 55 -14.26 -14.70 29.47
N ASP A 56 -13.55 -15.44 28.62
CA ASP A 56 -14.16 -16.47 27.79
C ASP A 56 -14.70 -17.56 28.73
N VAL A 57 -16.02 -17.58 28.90
CA VAL A 57 -16.74 -18.59 29.68
C VAL A 57 -16.69 -19.92 28.92
N SER A 58 -15.57 -20.63 28.99
CA SER A 58 -15.44 -21.99 28.44
C SER A 58 -14.46 -22.84 29.24
N GLU A 59 -14.76 -23.04 30.53
CA GLU A 59 -14.30 -24.23 31.25
C GLU A 59 -15.52 -24.94 31.85
N VAL A 60 -16.31 -25.51 30.94
CA VAL A 60 -17.17 -26.66 31.23
C VAL A 60 -16.28 -27.90 31.07
N ASP A 61 -15.57 -28.29 32.12
CA ASP A 61 -15.24 -29.70 32.38
C ASP A 61 -14.53 -29.88 33.73
N SER A 62 -15.22 -30.53 34.68
CA SER A 62 -14.73 -31.52 35.67
C SER A 62 -15.74 -31.68 36.82
#